data_AF-A0A951U6R9-F1
#
_entry.id   AF-A0A951U6R9-F1
#
_cell.length_a   1.000
_cell.length_b   1.000
_cell.length_c   1.000
_cell.angle_alpha   90.00
_cell.angle_beta   90.00
_cell.angle_gamma   90.00
#
_symmetry.space_group_name_H-M   'P 1'
#
loop_
_entity.id
_entity.type
_entity.pdbx_description
1 polymer ?
#
loop_
_entity_poly.entity_id
_entity_poly.type
_entity_poly.pdbx_seq_one_letter_code
_entity_poly.pdbx_strand_id
1 'polypeptide(L)'
;MSEPITTLTDYALAGVACIFAGFLLRIGWLKRQVSVGCWGMAFGFVALAAALGGTCHGFSAQLGALGYDLWRAMIYSLSWASLMLLSGSVIGSSVRPYRNWLLLAALIKTLWLWGSSPHFEAAALDYMISLGIALLLQAWRPAAASPWLASGILTSGLALILLHGQPSVGGLTGADLYHLVQLIGLGLLYQGAKRLRDR
;
A
#
# COMPACT_ATOMS: atom_id res chain seq x y z
N MET A 1 -0.03 11.44 -23.41
CA MET A 1 -0.36 10.22 -24.18
C MET A 1 -1.13 9.31 -23.24
N SER A 2 -2.17 8.62 -23.70
CA SER A 2 -2.91 7.67 -22.87
C SER A 2 -2.16 6.34 -22.82
N GLU A 3 -2.13 5.71 -21.64
CA GLU A 3 -1.47 4.42 -21.42
C GLU A 3 -2.52 3.34 -21.10
N PRO A 4 -3.16 2.74 -22.12
CA PRO A 4 -4.36 1.93 -21.92
C PRO A 4 -4.11 0.67 -21.09
N ILE A 5 -2.93 0.05 -21.21
CA ILE A 5 -2.56 -1.15 -20.43
C ILE A 5 -2.29 -0.77 -18.98
N THR A 6 -1.54 0.32 -18.74
CA THR A 6 -1.31 0.86 -17.40
C THR A 6 -2.63 1.17 -16.69
N THR A 7 -3.54 1.87 -17.37
CA THR A 7 -4.89 2.17 -16.85
C THR A 7 -5.69 0.92 -16.50
N LEU A 8 -5.66 -0.10 -17.36
CA LEU A 8 -6.37 -1.35 -17.10
C LEU A 8 -5.81 -2.07 -15.87
N THR A 9 -4.48 -2.14 -15.76
CA THR A 9 -3.81 -2.81 -14.65
C THR A 9 -3.96 -2.04 -13.33
N ASP A 10 -3.99 -0.71 -13.36
CA ASP A 10 -4.35 0.16 -12.23
C ASP A 10 -5.76 -0.14 -11.71
N TYR A 11 -6.76 -0.20 -12.60
CA TYR A 11 -8.13 -0.51 -12.18
C TYR A 11 -8.29 -1.95 -11.68
N ALA A 12 -7.54 -2.91 -12.24
CA ALA A 12 -7.49 -4.27 -11.70
C ALA A 12 -6.92 -4.28 -10.27
N LEU A 13 -5.81 -3.56 -10.04
CA LEU A 13 -5.20 -3.38 -8.72
C LEU A 13 -6.18 -2.72 -7.75
N ALA A 14 -6.87 -1.66 -8.19
CA ALA A 14 -7.88 -0.96 -7.40
C ALA A 14 -9.03 -1.87 -6.98
N GLY A 15 -9.59 -2.64 -7.92
CA GLY A 15 -10.68 -3.57 -7.66
C GLY A 15 -10.30 -4.65 -6.65
N VAL A 16 -9.15 -5.31 -6.86
CA VAL A 16 -8.66 -6.37 -5.96
C VAL A 16 -8.36 -5.80 -4.57
N ALA A 17 -7.69 -4.65 -4.49
CA ALA A 17 -7.39 -3.99 -3.22
C ALA A 17 -8.68 -3.60 -2.47
N CYS A 18 -9.70 -3.09 -3.17
CA CYS A 18 -10.99 -2.73 -2.59
C CYS A 18 -11.72 -3.95 -2.01
N ILE A 19 -11.73 -5.08 -2.73
CA ILE A 19 -12.32 -6.33 -2.26
C ILE A 19 -11.62 -6.81 -0.97
N PHE A 20 -10.28 -6.81 -0.97
CA PHE A 20 -9.51 -7.19 0.22
C PHE A 20 -9.72 -6.23 1.38
N ALA A 21 -9.82 -4.92 1.12
CA ALA A 21 -10.15 -3.92 2.13
C ALA A 21 -11.49 -4.24 2.79
N GLY A 22 -12.54 -4.49 2.02
CA GLY A 22 -13.87 -4.84 2.54
C GLY A 22 -13.85 -6.08 3.43
N PHE A 23 -13.14 -7.13 3.02
CA PHE A 23 -12.99 -8.34 3.84
C PHE A 23 -12.21 -8.08 5.12
N LEU A 24 -11.08 -7.37 5.06
CA LEU A 24 -10.26 -7.07 6.23
C LEU A 24 -10.98 -6.17 7.23
N LEU A 25 -11.65 -5.11 6.75
CA LEU A 25 -12.46 -4.23 7.60
C LEU A 25 -13.57 -5.00 8.31
N ARG A 26 -14.27 -5.89 7.58
CA ARG A 26 -15.29 -6.77 8.17
C ARG A 26 -14.69 -7.71 9.22
N ILE A 27 -13.54 -8.33 8.95
CA ILE A 27 -12.86 -9.22 9.91
C ILE A 27 -12.41 -8.43 11.15
N GLY A 28 -11.78 -7.27 10.96
CA GLY A 28 -11.32 -6.40 12.04
C GLY A 28 -12.46 -5.96 12.94
N TRP A 29 -13.60 -5.57 12.36
CA TRP A 29 -14.81 -5.23 13.11
C TRP A 29 -15.39 -6.43 13.87
N LEU A 30 -15.65 -7.56 13.20
CA LEU A 30 -16.27 -8.74 13.81
C LEU A 30 -15.40 -9.38 14.90
N LYS A 31 -14.09 -9.42 14.72
CA LYS A 31 -13.14 -10.03 15.65
C LYS A 31 -12.52 -9.03 16.64
N ARG A 32 -12.94 -7.76 16.58
CA ARG A 32 -12.38 -6.64 17.37
C ARG A 32 -10.84 -6.59 17.31
N GLN A 33 -10.30 -6.73 16.10
CA GLN A 33 -8.86 -6.66 15.84
C GLN A 33 -8.55 -5.35 15.10
N VAL A 34 -8.05 -4.37 15.85
CA VAL A 34 -7.68 -3.05 15.33
C VAL A 34 -6.55 -3.17 14.31
N SER A 35 -5.57 -4.04 14.55
CA SER A 35 -4.48 -4.30 13.60
C SER A 35 -5.00 -4.72 12.22
N VAL A 36 -5.98 -5.62 12.19
CA VAL A 36 -6.62 -6.09 10.94
C VAL A 36 -7.43 -4.96 10.29
N GLY A 37 -8.16 -4.17 11.08
CA GLY A 37 -8.90 -3.01 10.60
C GLY A 37 -7.99 -1.94 9.96
N CYS A 38 -6.86 -1.63 10.58
CA CYS A 38 -5.85 -0.72 10.03
C CYS A 38 -5.29 -1.24 8.70
N TRP A 39 -4.97 -2.54 8.59
CA TRP A 39 -4.59 -3.12 7.30
C TRP A 39 -5.73 -3.05 6.28
N GLY A 40 -6.99 -3.24 6.68
CA GLY A 40 -8.14 -3.03 5.81
C GLY A 40 -8.24 -1.60 5.27
N MET A 41 -8.04 -0.59 6.14
CA MET A 41 -7.96 0.81 5.71
C MET A 41 -6.78 1.06 4.76
N ALA A 42 -5.62 0.44 5.03
CA ALA A 42 -4.46 0.56 4.14
C ALA A 42 -4.76 0.04 2.73
N PHE A 43 -5.40 -1.15 2.62
CA PHE A 43 -5.86 -1.68 1.34
C PHE A 43 -6.89 -0.76 0.66
N GLY A 44 -7.79 -0.14 1.43
CA GLY A 44 -8.76 0.83 0.90
C GLY A 44 -8.07 2.06 0.30
N PHE A 45 -7.03 2.58 0.96
CA PHE A 45 -6.25 3.69 0.43
C PHE A 45 -5.36 3.30 -0.76
N VAL A 46 -4.82 2.08 -0.81
CA VAL A 46 -4.16 1.55 -2.02
C VAL A 46 -5.15 1.46 -3.18
N ALA A 47 -6.38 1.01 -2.92
CA ALA A 47 -7.42 0.93 -3.93
C ALA A 47 -7.76 2.32 -4.50
N LEU A 48 -7.90 3.32 -3.62
CA LEU A 48 -8.13 4.70 -4.01
C LEU A 48 -6.95 5.27 -4.81
N ALA A 49 -5.71 5.04 -4.36
CA ALA A 49 -4.51 5.48 -5.07
C ALA A 49 -4.44 4.88 -6.48
N ALA A 50 -4.67 3.58 -6.63
CA ALA A 50 -4.65 2.89 -7.92
C ALA A 50 -5.79 3.38 -8.85
N ALA A 51 -7.00 3.61 -8.31
CA ALA A 51 -8.11 4.14 -9.11
C ALA A 51 -7.82 5.57 -9.63
N LEU A 52 -7.23 6.42 -8.79
CA LEU A 52 -6.83 7.78 -9.16
C LEU A 52 -5.66 7.75 -10.16
N GLY A 53 -4.66 6.90 -9.92
CA GLY A 53 -3.53 6.67 -10.83
C GLY A 53 -4.00 6.25 -12.22
N GLY A 54 -4.83 5.20 -12.30
CA GLY A 54 -5.39 4.72 -13.55
C GLY A 54 -6.21 5.78 -14.29
N THR A 55 -6.95 6.61 -13.54
CA THR A 55 -7.69 7.75 -14.10
C THR A 55 -6.75 8.78 -14.72
N CYS A 56 -5.66 9.12 -14.03
CA CYS A 56 -4.64 10.03 -14.55
C CYS A 56 -3.92 9.46 -15.79
N HIS A 57 -3.54 8.18 -15.78
CA HIS A 57 -2.87 7.53 -16.92
C HIS A 57 -3.78 7.40 -18.15
N GLY A 58 -5.06 7.09 -17.94
CA GLY A 58 -6.00 6.79 -19.03
C GLY A 58 -6.62 8.03 -19.66
N PHE A 59 -6.87 9.05 -18.84
CA PHE A 59 -7.66 10.22 -19.22
C PHE A 59 -6.87 11.54 -19.13
N SER A 60 -5.53 11.48 -19.13
CA SER A 60 -4.65 12.66 -19.01
C SER A 60 -5.03 13.81 -19.96
N ALA A 61 -5.44 13.49 -21.20
CA ALA A 61 -5.83 14.50 -22.19
C ALA A 61 -7.18 15.19 -21.86
N GLN A 62 -8.11 14.48 -21.23
CA GLN A 62 -9.45 14.96 -20.89
C GLN A 62 -9.48 15.70 -19.55
N LEU A 63 -8.53 15.41 -18.65
CA LEU A 63 -8.54 15.93 -17.29
C LEU A 63 -8.10 17.40 -17.17
N GLY A 64 -7.26 17.90 -18.09
CA GLY A 64 -6.74 19.27 -18.01
C GLY A 64 -6.13 19.58 -16.63
N ALA A 65 -6.54 20.69 -16.01
CA ALA A 65 -6.08 21.09 -14.68
C ALA A 65 -6.47 20.11 -13.55
N LEU A 66 -7.60 19.39 -13.69
CA LEU A 66 -8.07 18.42 -12.70
C LEU A 66 -7.08 17.25 -12.53
N GLY A 67 -6.30 16.95 -13.58
CA GLY A 67 -5.31 15.87 -13.54
C GLY A 67 -4.25 16.08 -12.46
N TYR A 68 -3.86 17.34 -12.21
CA TYR A 68 -2.90 17.67 -11.15
C TYR A 68 -3.46 17.40 -9.75
N ASP A 69 -4.72 17.76 -9.50
CA ASP A 69 -5.37 17.55 -8.21
C ASP A 69 -5.65 16.06 -7.95
N LEU A 70 -6.05 15.30 -8.98
CA LEU A 70 -6.23 13.85 -8.88
C LEU A 70 -4.90 13.14 -8.61
N TRP A 71 -3.82 13.57 -9.26
CA TRP A 71 -2.48 13.04 -9.00
C TRP A 71 -2.03 13.34 -7.57
N ARG A 72 -2.27 14.54 -7.05
CA ARG A 72 -2.00 14.87 -5.65
C ARG A 72 -2.85 14.04 -4.68
N ALA A 73 -4.13 13.85 -4.97
CA ALA A 73 -5.01 13.00 -4.17
C ALA A 73 -4.54 11.54 -4.16
N MET A 74 -4.02 11.03 -5.28
CA MET A 74 -3.39 9.70 -5.37
C MET A 74 -2.18 9.62 -4.43
N ILE A 75 -1.28 10.61 -4.47
CA ILE A 75 -0.09 10.65 -3.60
C ILE A 75 -0.49 10.67 -2.11
N TYR A 76 -1.45 11.50 -1.71
CA TYR A 76 -1.92 11.52 -0.33
C TYR A 76 -2.59 10.21 0.08
N SER A 77 -3.30 9.55 -0.83
CA SER A 77 -3.88 8.22 -0.59
C SER A 77 -2.77 7.20 -0.31
N LEU A 78 -1.66 7.24 -1.04
CA LEU A 78 -0.52 6.36 -0.77
C LEU A 78 0.12 6.61 0.61
N SER A 79 0.23 7.87 1.03
CA SER A 79 0.71 8.21 2.38
C SER A 79 -0.23 7.69 3.48
N TRP A 80 -1.54 7.81 3.29
CA TRP A 80 -2.52 7.22 4.21
C TRP A 80 -2.43 5.69 4.26
N ALA A 81 -2.22 5.04 3.11
CA ALA A 81 -1.97 3.60 3.06
C ALA A 81 -0.73 3.23 3.88
N SER A 82 0.36 3.99 3.73
CA SER A 82 1.60 3.81 4.49
C SER A 82 1.37 3.91 5.99
N LEU A 83 0.66 4.94 6.44
CA LEU A 83 0.35 5.16 7.85
C LEU A 83 -0.47 4.00 8.42
N MET A 84 -1.57 3.66 7.76
CA MET A 84 -2.50 2.62 8.24
C MET A 84 -1.83 1.24 8.28
N LEU A 85 -1.02 0.91 7.28
CA LEU A 85 -0.28 -0.35 7.23
C LEU A 85 0.71 -0.47 8.40
N LEU A 86 1.48 0.60 8.64
CA LEU A 86 2.46 0.62 9.72
C LEU A 86 1.76 0.60 11.08
N SER A 87 0.69 1.36 11.26
CA SER A 87 -0.12 1.32 12.49
C SER A 87 -0.65 -0.09 12.77
N GLY A 88 -1.21 -0.77 11.77
CA GLY A 88 -1.69 -2.13 11.93
C GLY A 88 -0.58 -3.12 12.31
N SER A 89 0.59 -2.97 11.70
CA SER A 89 1.78 -3.80 11.97
C SER A 89 2.34 -3.59 13.38
N VAL A 90 2.39 -2.33 13.84
CA VAL A 90 2.82 -1.96 15.19
C VAL A 90 1.83 -2.50 16.23
N ILE A 91 0.52 -2.32 16.02
CA ILE A 91 -0.52 -2.82 16.93
C ILE A 91 -0.49 -4.36 17.03
N GLY A 92 -0.20 -5.06 15.93
CA GLY A 92 -0.15 -6.52 15.92
C GLY A 92 1.15 -7.15 16.48
N SER A 93 2.21 -6.35 16.66
CA SER A 93 3.57 -6.89 16.92
C SER A 93 4.27 -6.29 18.14
N SER A 94 3.92 -5.07 18.55
CA SER A 94 4.61 -4.32 19.62
C SER A 94 3.92 -4.45 20.99
N VAL A 95 4.68 -4.28 22.07
CA VAL A 95 4.14 -4.19 23.44
C VAL A 95 3.71 -2.75 23.78
N ARG A 96 2.73 -2.61 24.67
CA ARG A 96 2.12 -1.32 25.06
C ARG A 96 3.07 -0.13 25.29
N PRO A 97 4.22 -0.23 26.01
CA PRO A 97 5.04 0.95 26.29
C PRO A 97 5.67 1.58 25.03
N TYR A 98 6.01 0.78 24.01
CA TYR A 98 6.61 1.29 22.77
C TYR A 98 5.57 1.60 21.70
N ARG A 99 4.38 1.00 21.78
CA ARG A 99 3.33 1.11 20.78
C ARG A 99 2.93 2.56 20.51
N ASN A 100 2.67 3.35 21.55
CA ASN A 100 2.20 4.72 21.38
C ASN A 100 3.27 5.61 20.74
N TRP A 101 4.54 5.43 21.12
CA TRP A 101 5.66 6.16 20.51
C TRP A 101 5.87 5.80 19.05
N LEU A 102 5.76 4.52 18.70
CA LEU A 102 5.85 4.07 17.30
C LEU A 102 4.69 4.58 16.45
N LEU A 103 3.47 4.63 17.00
CA LEU A 103 2.30 5.20 16.31
C LEU A 103 2.44 6.71 16.13
N LEU A 104 2.92 7.42 17.15
CA LEU A 104 3.21 8.85 17.05
C LEU A 104 4.30 9.12 16.02
N ALA A 105 5.37 8.33 16.01
CA ALA A 105 6.43 8.43 15.01
C ALA A 105 5.90 8.18 13.58
N ALA A 106 5.03 7.18 13.40
CA ALA A 106 4.37 6.92 12.11
C ALA A 106 3.52 8.10 11.64
N LEU A 107 2.78 8.74 12.56
CA LEU A 107 1.99 9.93 12.26
C LEU A 107 2.87 11.13 11.89
N ILE A 108 3.90 11.42 12.70
CA ILE A 108 4.85 12.52 12.44
C ILE A 108 5.53 12.34 11.08
N LYS A 109 5.99 11.11 10.78
CA LYS A 109 6.58 10.76 9.47
C LYS A 109 5.63 11.11 8.31
N THR A 110 4.36 10.73 8.44
CA THR A 110 3.33 10.98 7.41
C THR A 110 3.06 12.48 7.23
N LEU A 111 2.92 13.22 8.34
CA LEU A 111 2.68 14.67 8.30
C LEU A 111 3.89 15.44 7.76
N TRP A 112 5.11 15.01 8.08
CA TRP A 112 6.34 15.59 7.54
C TRP A 112 6.40 15.47 6.01
N LEU A 113 6.06 14.30 5.48
CA LEU A 113 6.00 14.07 4.04
C LEU A 113 5.02 15.02 3.35
N TRP A 114 3.86 15.28 3.97
CA TRP A 114 2.87 16.20 3.42
C TRP A 114 3.35 17.65 3.37
N GLY A 115 4.14 18.07 4.36
CA GLY A 115 4.72 19.42 4.42
C GLY A 115 5.86 19.65 3.44
N SER A 116 6.50 18.59 2.95
CA SER A 116 7.70 18.64 2.09
C SER A 116 7.40 18.68 0.59
N SER A 117 6.14 18.93 0.21
CA SER A 117 5.56 18.79 -1.14
C SER A 117 5.34 17.34 -1.59
N PRO A 118 4.14 17.00 -2.11
CA PRO A 118 3.81 15.63 -2.48
C PRO A 118 4.48 15.25 -3.81
N HIS A 119 5.66 14.64 -3.73
CA HIS A 119 6.29 13.95 -4.86
C HIS A 119 5.97 12.45 -4.81
N PHE A 120 5.67 11.86 -5.96
CA PHE A 120 5.36 10.44 -6.06
C PHE A 120 6.48 9.57 -5.50
N GLU A 121 7.74 9.85 -5.86
CA GLU A 121 8.92 9.11 -5.39
C GLU A 121 9.04 9.13 -3.87
N ALA A 122 8.78 10.30 -3.25
CA ALA A 122 8.84 10.43 -1.80
C ALA A 122 7.73 9.61 -1.11
N ALA A 123 6.52 9.59 -1.65
CA ALA A 123 5.43 8.77 -1.12
C ALA A 123 5.62 7.27 -1.36
N ALA A 124 6.19 6.88 -2.50
CA ALA A 124 6.55 5.50 -2.78
C ALA A 124 7.64 5.00 -1.84
N LEU A 125 8.69 5.80 -1.62
CA LEU A 125 9.75 5.50 -0.67
C LEU A 125 9.21 5.42 0.76
N ASP A 126 8.34 6.34 1.16
CA ASP A 126 7.67 6.34 2.46
C ASP A 126 6.89 5.05 2.72
N TYR A 127 6.11 4.62 1.72
CA TYR A 127 5.36 3.37 1.75
C TYR A 127 6.30 2.15 1.86
N MET A 128 7.41 2.14 1.12
CA MET A 128 8.43 1.08 1.19
C MET A 128 9.14 1.03 2.55
N ILE A 129 9.47 2.18 3.14
CA ILE A 129 10.04 2.25 4.49
C ILE A 129 9.06 1.65 5.50
N SER A 130 7.77 1.98 5.39
CA SER A 130 6.74 1.38 6.24
C SER A 130 6.61 -0.14 6.06
N LEU A 131 6.70 -0.66 4.84
CA LEU A 131 6.77 -2.10 4.59
C LEU A 131 8.04 -2.72 5.18
N GLY A 132 9.20 -2.07 5.04
CA GLY A 132 10.46 -2.53 5.62
C GLY A 132 10.42 -2.59 7.15
N ILE A 133 9.87 -1.57 7.80
CA ILE A 133 9.64 -1.58 9.25
C ILE A 133 8.66 -2.70 9.62
N ALA A 134 7.57 -2.88 8.87
CA ALA A 134 6.64 -3.99 9.10
C ALA A 134 7.35 -5.35 8.97
N LEU A 135 8.24 -5.53 7.99
CA LEU A 135 9.05 -6.74 7.83
C LEU A 135 9.94 -7.00 9.05
N LEU A 136 10.64 -5.96 9.54
CA LEU A 136 11.47 -6.05 10.74
C LEU A 136 10.64 -6.43 11.97
N LEU A 137 9.44 -5.87 12.13
CA LEU A 137 8.52 -6.23 13.21
C LEU A 137 8.08 -7.69 13.12
N GLN A 138 7.80 -8.20 11.92
CA GLN A 138 7.45 -9.61 11.69
C GLN A 138 8.62 -10.56 11.92
N ALA A 139 9.85 -10.15 11.60
CA ALA A 139 11.05 -10.94 11.86
C ALA A 139 11.42 -10.96 13.35
N TRP A 140 11.26 -9.84 14.04
CA TRP A 140 11.53 -9.72 15.48
C TRP A 140 10.59 -10.58 16.33
N ARG A 141 9.31 -10.68 15.93
CA ARG A 141 8.30 -11.47 16.64
C ARG A 141 7.47 -12.30 15.67
N PRO A 142 8.00 -13.43 15.20
CA PRO A 142 7.31 -14.29 14.27
C PRO A 142 5.96 -14.76 14.82
N ALA A 143 4.99 -14.81 13.93
CA ALA A 143 3.62 -15.26 14.17
C ALA A 143 3.06 -15.92 12.91
N ALA A 144 1.85 -16.47 12.99
CA ALA A 144 1.18 -17.09 11.84
C ALA A 144 0.98 -16.13 10.65
N ALA A 145 0.98 -14.81 10.89
CA ALA A 145 0.91 -13.78 9.86
C ALA A 145 2.26 -13.53 9.16
N SER A 146 3.38 -13.75 9.86
CA SER A 146 4.72 -13.31 9.45
C SER A 146 5.21 -13.86 8.12
N PRO A 147 5.12 -15.18 7.79
CA PRO A 147 5.60 -15.65 6.50
C PRO A 147 4.82 -15.06 5.32
N TRP A 148 3.52 -14.83 5.49
CA TRP A 148 2.67 -14.21 4.48
C TRP A 148 2.98 -12.73 4.28
N LEU A 149 3.10 -11.98 5.39
CA LEU A 149 3.47 -10.57 5.35
C LEU A 149 4.88 -10.39 4.76
N ALA A 150 5.85 -11.20 5.19
CA ALA A 150 7.20 -11.14 4.65
C ALA A 150 7.23 -11.43 3.14
N SER A 151 6.55 -12.50 2.70
CA SER A 151 6.47 -12.85 1.28
C SER A 151 5.81 -11.73 0.46
N GLY A 152 4.72 -11.14 0.98
CA GLY A 152 4.03 -10.02 0.33
C GLY A 152 4.87 -8.74 0.25
N ILE A 153 5.61 -8.41 1.30
CA ILE A 153 6.54 -7.28 1.35
C ILE A 153 7.68 -7.48 0.34
N LEU A 154 8.31 -8.67 0.33
CA LEU A 154 9.39 -8.99 -0.61
C LEU A 154 8.90 -8.97 -2.06
N THR A 155 7.69 -9.48 -2.31
CA THR A 155 7.06 -9.43 -3.64
C THR A 155 6.77 -7.99 -4.07
N SER A 156 6.32 -7.13 -3.14
CA SER A 156 6.10 -5.70 -3.43
C SER A 156 7.42 -4.96 -3.68
N GLY A 157 8.49 -5.34 -2.98
CA GLY A 157 9.85 -4.86 -3.26
C GLY A 157 10.34 -5.28 -4.65
N LEU A 158 10.07 -6.52 -5.07
CA LEU A 158 10.35 -6.97 -6.44
C LEU A 158 9.58 -6.15 -7.48
N ALA A 159 8.30 -5.86 -7.23
CA ALA A 159 7.51 -5.01 -8.11
C ALA A 159 8.20 -3.64 -8.29
N LEU A 160 8.66 -3.01 -7.20
CA LEU A 160 9.35 -1.72 -7.26
C LEU A 160 10.64 -1.78 -8.10
N ILE A 161 11.40 -2.88 -8.01
CA ILE A 161 12.59 -3.09 -8.85
C ILE A 161 12.19 -3.11 -10.33
N LEU A 162 11.07 -3.76 -10.69
CA LEU A 162 10.56 -3.75 -12.06
C LEU A 162 10.12 -2.35 -12.50
N LEU A 163 9.46 -1.58 -11.62
CA LEU A 163 9.06 -0.21 -11.92
C LEU A 163 10.27 0.68 -12.25
N HIS A 164 11.36 0.61 -11.48
CA HIS A 164 12.56 1.42 -11.74
C HIS A 164 13.43 0.87 -12.86
N GLY A 165 13.49 -0.45 -13.03
CA GLY A 165 14.28 -1.10 -14.07
C GLY A 165 13.70 -0.93 -15.47
N GLN A 166 12.43 -0.53 -15.59
CA GLN A 166 11.71 -0.32 -16.85
C GLN A 166 11.88 -1.47 -17.87
N PRO A 167 11.82 -2.76 -17.45
CA PRO A 167 11.88 -3.86 -18.40
C PRO A 167 10.62 -3.86 -19.28
N SER A 168 10.75 -4.37 -20.50
CA SER A 168 9.60 -4.63 -21.36
C SER A 168 9.57 -6.09 -21.76
N VAL A 169 8.39 -6.73 -21.61
CA VAL A 169 8.20 -8.15 -21.93
C VAL A 169 6.85 -8.31 -22.62
N GLY A 170 6.86 -8.82 -23.86
CA GLY A 170 5.63 -9.12 -24.59
C GLY A 170 4.69 -7.92 -24.79
N GLY A 171 5.24 -6.71 -24.91
CA GLY A 171 4.46 -5.46 -25.05
C GLY A 171 3.98 -4.86 -23.73
N LEU A 172 4.23 -5.51 -22.58
CA LEU A 172 4.03 -4.94 -21.25
C LEU A 172 5.21 -4.05 -20.87
N THR A 173 4.91 -2.89 -20.31
CA THR A 173 5.89 -1.93 -19.77
C THR A 173 6.31 -2.28 -18.34
N GLY A 174 7.32 -1.58 -17.80
CA GLY A 174 7.72 -1.75 -16.41
C GLY A 174 6.61 -1.40 -15.41
N ALA A 175 5.73 -0.44 -15.76
CA ALA A 175 4.56 -0.08 -14.96
C ALA A 175 3.50 -1.20 -14.95
N ASP A 176 3.25 -1.82 -16.12
CA ASP A 176 2.32 -2.95 -16.21
C ASP A 176 2.82 -4.15 -15.39
N LEU A 177 4.10 -4.48 -15.54
CA LEU A 177 4.75 -5.56 -14.78
C LEU A 177 4.75 -5.27 -13.28
N TYR A 178 4.98 -4.02 -12.89
CA TYR A 178 4.84 -3.57 -11.51
C TYR A 178 3.43 -3.87 -10.97
N HIS A 179 2.36 -3.47 -11.68
CA HIS A 179 0.98 -3.72 -11.23
C HIS A 179 0.66 -5.21 -11.11
N LEU A 180 1.09 -6.03 -12.07
CA LEU A 180 0.86 -7.47 -12.06
C LEU A 180 1.57 -8.17 -10.89
N VAL A 181 2.83 -7.83 -10.61
CA VAL A 181 3.55 -8.38 -9.45
C VAL A 181 2.97 -7.82 -8.14
N GLN A 182 2.56 -6.56 -8.13
CA GLN A 182 1.92 -5.94 -6.96
C GLN A 182 0.58 -6.61 -6.62
N LEU A 183 -0.20 -7.08 -7.60
CA LEU A 183 -1.41 -7.88 -7.37
C LEU A 183 -1.11 -9.17 -6.57
N ILE A 184 -0.02 -9.87 -6.92
CA ILE A 184 0.43 -11.06 -6.18
C ILE A 184 0.85 -10.66 -4.76
N GLY A 185 1.62 -9.56 -4.65
CA GLY A 185 2.02 -8.99 -3.36
C GLY A 185 0.83 -8.68 -2.47
N LEU A 186 -0.21 -8.03 -2.99
CA LEU A 186 -1.46 -7.74 -2.28
C LEU A 186 -2.18 -9.02 -1.82
N GLY A 187 -2.21 -10.07 -2.64
CA GLY A 187 -2.76 -11.36 -2.25
C GLY A 187 -2.05 -11.97 -1.04
N LEU A 188 -0.71 -11.94 -1.03
CA LEU A 188 0.11 -12.42 0.08
C LEU A 188 -0.06 -11.55 1.34
N LEU A 189 -0.04 -10.24 1.18
CA LEU A 189 -0.28 -9.28 2.26
C LEU A 189 -1.66 -9.47 2.88
N TYR A 190 -2.71 -9.67 2.08
CA TYR A 190 -4.07 -9.95 2.57
C TYR A 190 -4.10 -11.22 3.42
N GLN A 191 -3.41 -12.29 2.99
CA GLN A 191 -3.30 -13.53 3.76
C GLN A 191 -2.60 -13.29 5.10
N GLY A 192 -1.57 -12.45 5.15
CA GLY A 192 -0.90 -12.08 6.38
C GLY A 192 -1.77 -11.22 7.29
N ALA A 193 -2.33 -10.14 6.74
CA ALA A 193 -3.14 -9.17 7.46
C ALA A 193 -4.33 -9.81 8.17
N LYS A 194 -5.07 -10.73 7.53
CA LYS A 194 -6.22 -11.40 8.17
C LYS A 194 -5.86 -12.33 9.33
N ARG A 195 -4.57 -12.64 9.50
CA ARG A 195 -4.02 -13.51 10.56
C ARG A 195 -3.36 -12.72 11.69
N LEU A 196 -3.32 -11.39 11.60
CA LEU A 196 -2.84 -10.54 12.69
C LEU A 196 -3.74 -10.65 13.92
N ARG A 197 -3.13 -10.39 15.07
CA ARG A 197 -3.80 -10.32 16.37
C ARG A 197 -3.23 -9.14 17.15
N ASP A 198 -4.11 -8.33 17.72
CA ASP A 198 -3.73 -7.21 18.57
C ASP A 198 -2.96 -7.70 19.81
N ARG A 199 -1.97 -6.92 20.24
CA ARG A 199 -1.15 -7.20 21.43
C ARG A 199 -1.09 -6.01 22.40
#